data_AF-A0A2R6PCG2-F1
#
_entry.id   AF-A0A2R6PCG2-F1
#
_cell.length_a   1.000
_cell.length_b   1.000
_cell.length_c   1.000
_cell.angle_alpha   90.00
_cell.angle_beta   90.00
_cell.angle_gamma   90.00
#
_symmetry.space_group_name_H-M   'P 1'
#
loop_
_entity.id
_entity.type
_entity.pdbx_description
1 polymer ?
#
loop_
_entity_poly.entity_id
_entity_poly.type
_entity_poly.pdbx_seq_one_letter_code
_entity_poly.pdbx_strand_id
1 'polypeptide(L)'
;MNFYFEAAKVLDRLDAKQGSIKGVIATVPEKDRRRTAALVIETLKYKTVLCDVITAANLLKEERKITSLNLALVLVHDLLLVNGIQTSEGPIKQAVLRHKTRLRSEFQKIKIKRGVKSTTDLARTGDDRAVREALKTEECQSGNFTLAPPRGVLPTWPRRGLPDELDIPGTVKSLLDKQYPRTHPNQRQMTQRLS
;
A
#
# COMPACT_ATOMS: atom_id res chain seq x y z
N MET A 1 20.98 -13.00 7.69
CA MET A 1 19.69 -13.53 7.22
C MET A 1 19.25 -12.72 6.01
N ASN A 2 18.67 -13.35 4.98
CA ASN A 2 18.32 -12.63 3.75
C ASN A 2 17.08 -11.75 3.99
N PHE A 3 17.19 -10.46 3.68
CA PHE A 3 16.17 -9.42 3.83
C PHE A 3 14.79 -9.83 3.26
N TYR A 4 14.77 -10.57 2.15
CA TYR A 4 13.53 -11.05 1.53
C TYR A 4 12.73 -12.03 2.40
N PHE A 5 13.37 -12.83 3.24
CA PHE A 5 12.66 -13.72 4.16
C PHE A 5 11.94 -12.94 5.26
N GLU A 6 12.55 -11.86 5.75
CA GLU A 6 11.91 -11.00 6.74
C GLU A 6 10.72 -10.26 6.14
N ALA A 7 10.85 -9.74 4.91
CA ALA A 7 9.73 -9.14 4.19
C ALA A 7 8.60 -10.16 3.93
N ALA A 8 8.93 -11.41 3.60
CA ALA A 8 7.96 -12.48 3.42
C ALA A 8 7.20 -12.80 4.73
N LYS A 9 7.91 -12.90 5.86
CA LYS A 9 7.28 -13.09 7.18
C LYS A 9 6.33 -11.95 7.56
N VAL A 10 6.70 -10.71 7.21
CA VAL A 10 5.82 -9.55 7.41
C VAL A 10 4.53 -9.72 6.60
N LEU A 11 4.63 -10.11 5.33
CA LEU A 11 3.45 -10.39 4.50
C LEU A 11 2.61 -11.56 5.05
N ASP A 12 3.24 -12.63 5.53
CA ASP A 12 2.53 -13.78 6.14
C ASP A 12 1.68 -13.33 7.34
N ARG A 13 2.24 -12.48 8.21
CA ARG A 13 1.51 -11.90 9.35
C ARG A 13 0.36 -10.99 8.91
N LEU A 14 0.56 -10.20 7.86
CA LEU A 14 -0.49 -9.33 7.32
C LEU A 14 -1.63 -10.13 6.69
N ASP A 15 -1.31 -11.25 6.03
CA ASP A 15 -2.31 -12.16 5.46
C ASP A 15 -3.09 -12.90 6.53
N ALA A 16 -2.43 -13.27 7.62
CA ALA A 16 -3.06 -13.82 8.82
C ALA A 16 -3.84 -12.76 9.64
N LYS A 17 -3.92 -11.51 9.17
CA LYS A 17 -4.57 -10.37 9.86
C LYS A 17 -4.02 -10.13 11.28
N GLN A 18 -2.74 -10.48 11.51
CA GLN A 18 -2.06 -10.35 12.79
C GLN A 18 -1.54 -8.92 13.00
N GLY A 19 -2.48 -7.97 13.04
CA GLY A 19 -2.20 -6.56 13.29
C GLY A 19 -2.16 -5.68 12.04
N SER A 20 -1.88 -4.39 12.26
CA SER A 20 -1.80 -3.39 11.20
C SER A 20 -0.44 -3.41 10.50
N ILE A 21 -0.38 -2.88 9.27
CA ILE A 21 0.87 -2.74 8.49
C ILE A 21 1.98 -2.08 9.32
N LYS A 22 1.65 -0.98 10.02
CA LYS A 22 2.59 -0.27 10.90
C LYS A 22 3.08 -1.14 12.06
N GLY A 23 2.16 -1.85 12.73
CA GLY A 23 2.48 -2.69 13.88
C GLY A 23 3.40 -3.86 13.51
N VAL A 24 3.11 -4.55 12.40
CA VAL A 24 3.93 -5.68 11.96
C VAL A 24 5.32 -5.23 11.51
N ILE A 25 5.43 -4.12 10.77
CA ILE A 25 6.72 -3.56 10.35
C ILE A 25 7.58 -3.12 11.54
N ALA A 26 6.97 -2.64 12.63
CA ALA A 26 7.70 -2.23 13.83
C ALA A 26 8.49 -3.38 14.48
N THR A 27 8.06 -4.63 14.26
CA THR A 27 8.76 -5.84 14.76
C THR A 27 10.07 -6.14 14.04
N VAL A 28 10.31 -5.52 12.87
CA VAL A 28 11.52 -5.70 12.08
C VAL A 28 12.68 -4.87 12.69
N PRO A 29 13.93 -5.39 12.66
CA PRO A 29 15.10 -4.64 13.10
C PRO A 29 15.17 -3.24 12.47
N GLU A 30 15.53 -2.24 13.27
CA GLU A 30 15.48 -0.83 12.87
C GLU A 30 16.28 -0.53 11.60
N LYS A 31 17.44 -1.17 11.46
CA LYS A 31 18.32 -1.07 10.29
C LYS A 31 17.59 -1.38 8.97
N ASP A 32 16.73 -2.39 8.97
CA ASP A 32 16.04 -2.88 7.76
C ASP A 32 14.59 -2.40 7.67
N ARG A 33 14.08 -1.71 8.70
CA ARG A 33 12.67 -1.32 8.82
C ARG A 33 12.20 -0.46 7.65
N ARG A 34 12.96 0.57 7.27
CA ARG A 34 12.60 1.48 6.16
C ARG A 34 12.52 0.74 4.82
N ARG A 35 13.53 -0.09 4.54
CA ARG A 35 13.63 -0.88 3.31
C ARG A 35 12.51 -1.93 3.24
N THR A 36 12.25 -2.62 4.35
CA THR A 36 11.19 -3.63 4.45
C THR A 36 9.83 -2.99 4.28
N ALA A 37 9.59 -1.84 4.92
CA ALA A 37 8.35 -1.10 4.79
C ALA A 37 8.08 -0.71 3.32
N ALA A 38 9.07 -0.13 2.65
CA ALA A 38 8.96 0.26 1.25
C ALA A 38 8.61 -0.94 0.36
N LEU A 39 9.35 -2.05 0.48
CA LEU A 39 9.11 -3.26 -0.29
C LEU A 39 7.73 -3.86 -0.03
N VAL A 40 7.34 -4.01 1.24
CA VAL A 40 6.07 -4.62 1.63
C VAL A 40 4.90 -3.77 1.14
N ILE A 41 4.94 -2.45 1.37
CA ILE A 41 3.87 -1.53 0.96
C ILE A 41 3.71 -1.54 -0.56
N GLU A 42 4.81 -1.45 -1.31
CA GLU A 42 4.76 -1.53 -2.78
C GLU A 42 4.24 -2.89 -3.25
N THR A 43 4.72 -4.01 -2.67
CA THR A 43 4.27 -5.36 -3.02
C THR A 43 2.76 -5.53 -2.79
N LEU A 44 2.22 -4.98 -1.69
CA LEU A 44 0.79 -5.04 -1.38
C LEU A 44 -0.07 -4.30 -2.42
N LYS A 45 0.43 -3.22 -3.02
CA LYS A 45 -0.30 -2.51 -4.10
C LYS A 45 -0.51 -3.42 -5.30
N TYR A 46 0.49 -4.21 -5.67
CA TYR A 46 0.44 -5.07 -6.85
C TYR A 46 0.09 -6.53 -6.53
N LYS A 47 -0.30 -6.85 -5.30
CA LYS A 47 -0.42 -8.23 -4.80
C LYS A 47 -1.26 -9.12 -5.72
N THR A 48 -2.41 -8.64 -6.17
CA THR A 48 -3.32 -9.41 -7.04
C THR A 48 -2.67 -9.73 -8.38
N VAL A 49 -2.08 -8.72 -9.03
CA VAL A 49 -1.37 -8.86 -10.30
C VAL A 49 -0.18 -9.81 -10.18
N LEU A 50 0.63 -9.64 -9.14
CA LEU A 50 1.82 -10.46 -8.93
C LEU A 50 1.44 -11.92 -8.65
N CYS A 51 0.35 -12.16 -7.91
CA CYS A 51 -0.17 -13.50 -7.67
C CYS A 51 -0.63 -14.19 -8.97
N ASP A 52 -1.32 -13.45 -9.85
CA ASP A 52 -1.74 -13.95 -11.17
C ASP A 52 -0.52 -14.32 -12.03
N VAL A 53 0.50 -13.45 -12.06
CA VAL A 53 1.75 -13.72 -12.80
C VAL A 53 2.47 -14.96 -12.29
N ILE A 54 2.61 -15.09 -10.97
CA ILE A 54 3.30 -16.24 -10.35
C ILE A 54 2.58 -17.54 -10.69
N THR A 55 1.24 -17.53 -10.65
CA THR A 55 0.39 -18.68 -11.00
C THR A 55 0.53 -19.03 -12.48
N ALA A 56 0.43 -18.05 -13.38
CA ALA A 56 0.56 -18.26 -14.82
C ALA A 56 1.97 -18.73 -15.24
N ALA A 57 2.99 -18.25 -14.53
CA ALA A 57 4.37 -18.67 -14.73
C ALA A 57 4.70 -20.04 -14.10
N ASN A 58 3.77 -20.68 -13.37
CA ASN A 58 3.99 -21.93 -12.62
C ASN A 58 5.25 -21.92 -11.73
N LEU A 59 5.70 -20.74 -11.29
CA LEU A 59 7.00 -20.56 -10.63
C LEU A 59 7.15 -21.45 -9.38
N LEU A 60 6.10 -21.51 -8.55
CA LEU A 60 6.11 -22.32 -7.31
C LEU A 60 6.06 -23.82 -7.56
N LYS A 61 5.61 -24.26 -8.74
CA LYS A 61 5.57 -25.69 -9.10
C LYS A 61 6.92 -26.17 -9.64
N GLU A 62 7.58 -25.31 -10.40
CA GLU A 62 8.85 -25.62 -11.06
C GLU A 62 10.05 -25.43 -10.10
N GLU A 63 9.97 -24.50 -9.14
CA GLU A 63 11.07 -24.17 -8.23
C GLU A 63 10.84 -24.61 -6.78
N ARG A 64 11.45 -25.73 -6.37
CA ARG A 64 11.39 -26.24 -4.99
C ARG A 64 12.09 -25.35 -3.95
N LYS A 65 12.94 -24.40 -4.41
CA LYS A 65 13.69 -23.49 -3.53
C LYS A 65 12.85 -22.31 -3.04
N ILE A 66 11.74 -22.02 -3.70
CA ILE A 66 10.83 -20.93 -3.31
C ILE A 66 9.69 -21.55 -2.50
N THR A 67 9.85 -21.57 -1.19
CA THR A 67 8.98 -22.33 -0.29
C THR A 67 7.61 -21.68 -0.06
N SER A 68 7.50 -20.34 -0.13
CA SER A 68 6.26 -19.62 0.15
C SER A 68 5.86 -18.66 -0.98
N LEU A 69 4.55 -18.48 -1.15
CA LEU A 69 3.99 -17.51 -2.09
C LEU A 69 4.42 -16.09 -1.75
N ASN A 70 4.44 -15.73 -0.47
CA ASN A 70 4.84 -14.39 -0.03
C ASN A 70 6.33 -14.11 -0.30
N LEU A 71 7.20 -15.11 -0.26
CA LEU A 71 8.59 -14.98 -0.72
C LEU A 71 8.66 -14.76 -2.24
N ALA A 72 7.86 -15.51 -3.01
CA ALA A 72 7.79 -15.30 -4.46
C ALA A 72 7.28 -13.89 -4.80
N LEU A 73 6.26 -13.40 -4.10
CA LEU A 73 5.68 -12.07 -4.33
C LEU A 73 6.72 -10.97 -4.19
N VAL A 74 7.51 -10.94 -3.11
CA VAL A 74 8.52 -9.90 -2.90
C VAL A 74 9.68 -9.98 -3.89
N LEU A 75 10.09 -11.19 -4.31
CA LEU A 75 11.16 -11.36 -5.28
C LEU A 75 10.72 -10.97 -6.70
N VAL A 76 9.51 -11.36 -7.09
CA VAL A 76 8.94 -11.04 -8.40
C VAL A 76 8.61 -9.54 -8.48
N HIS A 77 8.17 -8.93 -7.38
CA HIS A 77 8.02 -7.47 -7.27
C HIS A 77 9.34 -6.77 -7.65
N ASP A 78 10.43 -7.13 -6.99
CA ASP A 78 11.73 -6.49 -7.24
C ASP A 78 12.24 -6.74 -8.66
N LEU A 79 12.04 -7.95 -9.18
CA LEU A 79 12.41 -8.29 -10.56
C LEU A 79 11.65 -7.47 -11.60
N LEU A 80 10.34 -7.29 -11.41
CA LEU A 80 9.45 -6.70 -12.43
C LEU A 80 9.32 -5.17 -12.32
N LEU A 81 9.26 -4.63 -11.10
CA LEU A 81 8.94 -3.22 -10.83
C LEU A 81 10.14 -2.38 -10.39
N VAL A 82 11.11 -2.94 -9.67
CA VAL A 82 12.26 -2.19 -9.11
C VAL A 82 13.53 -2.30 -9.98
N ASN A 83 13.52 -3.18 -10.99
CA ASN A 83 14.63 -3.50 -11.90
C ASN A 83 15.67 -4.51 -11.38
N GLY A 84 15.38 -5.27 -10.33
CA GLY A 84 16.22 -6.41 -9.96
C GLY A 84 16.19 -6.78 -8.48
N ILE A 85 16.57 -8.02 -8.21
CA ILE A 85 16.67 -8.58 -6.86
C ILE A 85 18.03 -8.18 -6.28
N GLN A 86 18.00 -7.48 -5.15
CA GLN A 86 19.17 -6.88 -4.48
C GLN A 86 19.92 -7.87 -3.57
N THR A 87 19.69 -9.18 -3.71
CA THR A 87 20.44 -10.19 -2.97
C THR A 87 21.73 -10.53 -3.70
N SER A 88 22.77 -10.87 -2.93
CA SER A 88 23.99 -11.48 -3.45
C SER A 88 23.65 -12.76 -4.22
N GLU A 89 24.51 -13.14 -5.18
CA GLU A 89 24.32 -14.37 -5.95
C GLU A 89 24.00 -15.56 -5.04
N GLY A 90 22.89 -16.24 -5.34
CA GLY A 90 22.33 -17.25 -4.45
C GLY A 90 21.22 -18.06 -5.11
N PRO A 91 20.92 -19.26 -4.58
CA PRO A 91 20.04 -20.22 -5.23
C PRO A 91 18.62 -19.70 -5.46
N ILE A 92 18.12 -18.87 -4.54
CA ILE A 92 16.77 -18.28 -4.62
C ILE A 92 16.69 -17.24 -5.74
N LYS A 93 17.71 -16.39 -5.88
CA LYS A 93 17.80 -15.39 -6.95
C LYS A 93 17.86 -16.09 -8.31
N GLN A 94 18.72 -17.10 -8.41
CA GLN A 94 18.89 -17.87 -9.64
C GLN A 94 17.61 -18.61 -10.06
N ALA A 95 16.89 -19.20 -9.11
CA ALA A 95 15.58 -19.82 -9.36
C ALA A 95 14.58 -18.84 -10.01
N VAL A 96 14.49 -17.62 -9.47
CA VAL A 96 13.60 -16.58 -10.04
C VAL A 96 14.12 -16.08 -11.39
N LEU A 97 15.44 -15.90 -11.54
CA LEU A 97 16.04 -15.41 -12.78
C LEU A 97 15.90 -16.39 -13.96
N ARG A 98 15.89 -17.71 -13.72
CA ARG A 98 15.58 -18.72 -14.75
C ARG A 98 14.22 -18.50 -15.41
N HIS A 99 13.28 -17.96 -14.65
CA HIS A 99 11.91 -17.69 -15.10
C HIS A 99 11.69 -16.24 -15.56
N LYS A 100 12.74 -15.41 -15.61
CA LYS A 100 12.63 -13.96 -15.90
C LYS A 100 11.84 -13.66 -17.17
N THR A 101 12.13 -14.36 -18.26
CA THR A 101 11.45 -14.15 -19.56
C THR A 101 9.97 -14.47 -19.46
N ARG A 102 9.62 -15.59 -18.81
CA ARG A 102 8.22 -16.03 -18.62
C ARG A 102 7.45 -15.10 -17.69
N LEU A 103 8.07 -14.68 -16.58
CA LEU A 103 7.47 -13.72 -15.65
C LEU A 103 7.19 -12.37 -16.33
N ARG A 104 8.14 -11.89 -17.16
CA ARG A 104 7.97 -10.65 -17.93
C ARG A 104 6.87 -10.77 -18.98
N SER A 105 6.77 -11.91 -19.69
CA SER A 105 5.74 -12.12 -20.69
C SER A 105 4.34 -12.21 -20.06
N GLU A 106 4.17 -12.95 -18.96
CA GLU A 106 2.89 -13.02 -18.25
C GLU A 106 2.48 -11.67 -17.67
N PHE A 107 3.42 -10.90 -17.10
CA PHE A 107 3.13 -9.54 -16.62
C PHE A 107 2.67 -8.62 -17.75
N GLN A 108 3.31 -8.70 -18.92
CA GLN A 108 2.92 -7.90 -20.09
C GLN A 108 1.54 -8.32 -20.63
N LYS A 109 1.22 -9.61 -20.66
CA LYS A 109 -0.13 -10.10 -21.01
C LYS A 109 -1.19 -9.52 -20.08
N ILE A 110 -0.92 -9.45 -18.77
CA ILE A 110 -1.86 -8.83 -17.82
C ILE A 110 -2.03 -7.33 -18.08
N LYS A 111 -0.94 -6.60 -18.39
CA LYS A 111 -1.05 -5.18 -18.78
C LYS A 111 -1.98 -4.99 -19.98
N ILE A 112 -1.79 -5.79 -21.03
CA ILE A 112 -2.61 -5.76 -22.24
C ILE A 112 -4.06 -6.13 -21.92
N LYS A 113 -4.28 -7.21 -21.16
CA LYS A 113 -5.62 -7.67 -20.76
C LYS A 113 -6.39 -6.63 -19.95
N ARG A 114 -5.70 -5.85 -19.11
CA ARG A 114 -6.29 -4.76 -18.32
C ARG A 114 -6.34 -3.42 -19.08
N GLY A 115 -5.79 -3.35 -20.30
CA GLY A 115 -5.77 -2.14 -21.12
C GLY A 115 -4.93 -1.00 -20.55
N VAL A 116 -3.98 -1.29 -19.66
CA VAL A 116 -3.18 -0.27 -18.97
C VAL A 116 -1.85 0.01 -19.66
N LYS A 117 -1.49 1.29 -19.74
CA LYS A 117 -0.23 1.74 -20.36
C LYS A 117 0.90 1.78 -19.34
N SER A 118 0.64 2.36 -18.16
CA SER A 118 1.64 2.43 -17.09
C SER A 118 1.60 1.21 -16.19
N THR A 119 2.75 0.86 -15.61
CA THR A 119 2.84 -0.15 -14.55
C THR A 119 2.15 0.34 -13.28
N THR A 120 2.13 1.64 -13.00
CA THR A 120 1.45 2.21 -11.83
C THR A 120 -0.05 1.95 -11.83
N ASP A 121 -0.66 1.85 -13.01
CA ASP A 121 -2.10 1.64 -13.18
C ASP A 121 -2.51 0.19 -12.87
N LEU A 122 -1.53 -0.71 -12.73
CA LEU A 122 -1.76 -2.07 -12.23
C LEU A 122 -1.90 -2.14 -10.71
N ALA A 123 -1.51 -1.08 -10.00
CA ALA A 123 -1.67 -1.02 -8.56
C ALA A 123 -3.15 -1.13 -8.21
N ARG A 124 -3.45 -1.81 -7.11
CA ARG A 124 -4.76 -1.73 -6.46
C ARG A 124 -4.90 -0.31 -5.92
N THR A 125 -5.37 0.61 -6.77
CA THR A 125 -5.85 1.92 -6.34
C THR A 125 -6.96 1.65 -5.33
N GLY A 126 -6.84 2.18 -4.11
CA GLY A 126 -7.89 2.06 -3.10
C GLY A 126 -9.21 2.49 -3.71
N ASP A 127 -10.11 1.52 -3.89
CA ASP A 127 -11.41 1.57 -4.53
C ASP A 127 -11.78 2.86 -5.29
N ASP A 128 -11.14 3.10 -6.45
CA ASP A 128 -11.68 4.06 -7.44
C ASP A 128 -13.14 3.72 -7.79
N ARG A 129 -13.52 2.45 -7.65
CA ARG A 129 -14.90 1.98 -7.83
C ARG A 129 -15.82 2.42 -6.70
N ALA A 130 -15.42 2.33 -5.43
CA ALA A 130 -16.23 2.83 -4.31
C ALA A 130 -16.32 4.36 -4.35
N VAL A 131 -15.25 5.06 -4.74
CA VAL A 131 -15.29 6.51 -4.97
C VAL A 131 -16.23 6.86 -6.11
N ARG A 132 -16.17 6.13 -7.24
CA ARG A 132 -17.07 6.33 -8.39
C ARG A 132 -18.52 5.96 -8.09
N GLU A 133 -18.78 4.93 -7.30
CA GLU A 133 -20.12 4.53 -6.90
C GLU A 133 -20.69 5.52 -5.86
N ALA A 134 -19.88 5.97 -4.90
CA ALA A 134 -20.26 7.03 -3.96
C ALA A 134 -20.66 8.33 -4.69
N LEU A 135 -19.90 8.73 -5.72
CA LEU A 135 -20.24 9.91 -6.55
C LEU A 135 -21.54 9.74 -7.36
N LYS A 136 -22.02 8.51 -7.59
CA LYS A 136 -23.27 8.24 -8.30
C LYS A 136 -24.50 8.28 -7.40
N THR A 137 -24.32 8.28 -6.08
CA THR A 137 -25.42 8.37 -5.11
C THR A 137 -26.12 9.72 -5.21
N GLU A 138 -27.44 9.77 -5.06
CA GLU A 138 -28.25 10.99 -5.15
C GLU A 138 -27.80 12.09 -4.15
N GLU A 139 -27.23 11.67 -3.02
CA GLU A 139 -26.63 12.54 -2.00
C GLU A 139 -25.45 13.36 -2.55
N CYS A 140 -24.64 12.81 -3.46
CA CYS A 140 -23.53 13.51 -4.10
C CYS A 140 -23.97 14.35 -5.31
N GLN A 141 -25.03 13.94 -6.01
CA GLN A 141 -25.57 14.66 -7.16
C GLN A 141 -26.35 15.91 -6.74
N SER A 142 -27.10 15.84 -5.64
CA SER A 142 -27.85 16.97 -5.09
C SER A 142 -26.96 18.06 -4.45
N GLY A 143 -25.76 17.69 -3.97
CA GLY A 143 -24.83 18.61 -3.31
C GLY A 143 -23.75 19.26 -4.18
N ASN A 144 -23.79 19.09 -5.51
CA ASN A 144 -22.83 19.67 -6.46
C ASN A 144 -21.35 19.34 -6.13
N PHE A 145 -21.09 18.15 -5.59
CA PHE A 145 -19.75 17.72 -5.20
C PHE A 145 -18.88 17.42 -6.42
N THR A 146 -17.74 18.10 -6.56
CA THR A 146 -16.78 17.88 -7.66
C THR A 146 -15.49 17.24 -7.13
N LEU A 147 -14.91 16.32 -7.90
CA LEU A 147 -13.59 15.75 -7.60
C LEU A 147 -12.54 16.86 -7.60
N ALA A 148 -11.98 17.15 -6.43
CA ALA A 148 -10.89 18.10 -6.30
C ALA A 148 -9.64 17.57 -7.04
N PRO A 149 -8.90 18.42 -7.77
CA PRO A 149 -7.69 18.01 -8.47
C PRO A 149 -6.65 17.46 -7.49
N PRO A 150 -5.79 16.51 -7.87
CA PRO A 150 -4.85 15.83 -6.97
C PRO A 150 -3.95 16.75 -6.13
N ARG A 151 -3.71 17.99 -6.59
CA ARG A 151 -2.94 19.03 -5.88
C ARG A 151 -3.74 19.75 -4.78
N GLY A 152 -5.07 19.70 -4.83
CA GLY A 152 -5.99 20.27 -3.84
C GLY A 152 -6.51 19.26 -2.82
N VAL A 153 -6.08 17.99 -2.91
CA VAL A 153 -6.49 16.90 -2.01
C VAL A 153 -5.32 16.51 -1.10
N LEU A 154 -4.93 17.42 -0.21
CA LEU A 154 -4.14 17.13 0.98
C LEU A 154 -4.80 17.81 2.19
N PRO A 155 -4.64 17.27 3.41
CA PRO A 155 -5.72 17.17 4.37
C PRO A 155 -5.84 18.44 5.21
N THR A 156 -6.86 19.25 4.97
CA THR A 156 -7.36 20.21 5.97
C THR A 156 -8.26 19.55 7.01
N TRP A 157 -8.37 18.21 6.98
CA TRP A 157 -9.12 17.45 7.98
C TRP A 157 -8.53 17.72 9.37
N PRO A 158 -9.26 18.36 10.29
CA PRO A 158 -8.85 18.36 11.69
C PRO A 158 -8.83 16.90 12.15
N ARG A 159 -7.74 16.49 12.83
CA ARG A 159 -7.66 15.16 13.45
C ARG A 159 -8.90 14.96 14.32
N ARG A 160 -9.80 14.08 13.91
CA ARG A 160 -10.81 13.52 14.79
C ARG A 160 -10.11 12.39 15.56
N GLY A 161 -9.66 12.67 16.78
CA GLY A 161 -9.00 11.68 17.64
C GLY A 161 -8.17 12.34 18.75
N LEU A 162 -8.41 11.89 19.99
CA LEU A 162 -7.85 12.33 21.26
C LEU A 162 -6.33 12.59 21.22
N PRO A 163 -5.83 13.71 21.78
CA PRO A 163 -4.41 14.07 21.78
C PRO A 163 -3.54 13.32 22.81
N ASP A 164 -4.00 12.23 23.43
CA ASP A 164 -3.30 11.63 24.58
C ASP A 164 -2.57 10.29 24.32
N GLU A 165 -2.45 9.82 23.07
CA GLU A 165 -1.91 8.46 22.81
C GLU A 165 -0.66 8.39 21.92
N LEU A 166 0.08 9.49 21.74
CA LEU A 166 1.36 9.47 21.01
C LEU A 166 2.44 10.29 21.72
N ASP A 167 2.76 9.91 22.95
CA ASP A 167 4.07 10.21 23.54
C ASP A 167 5.13 9.36 22.86
N ILE A 168 5.78 9.92 21.84
CA ILE A 168 7.08 9.48 21.36
C ILE A 168 8.03 10.67 21.62
N PRO A 169 8.89 10.62 22.65
CA PRO A 169 9.78 11.73 22.94
C PRO A 169 10.88 11.79 21.88
N GLY A 170 10.90 12.90 21.13
CA GLY A 170 12.03 13.31 20.30
C GLY A 170 11.64 13.55 18.85
N THR A 171 11.83 14.79 18.39
CA THR A 171 11.62 15.29 17.00
C THR A 171 10.17 15.75 16.79
N VAL A 172 9.81 17.03 16.93
CA VAL A 172 10.36 18.18 16.22
C VAL A 172 10.16 19.44 17.07
N LYS A 173 11.26 20.00 17.58
CA LYS A 173 11.33 21.37 18.10
C LYS A 173 11.72 22.28 16.94
N SER A 174 10.72 22.78 16.22
CA SER A 174 10.78 23.98 15.39
C SER A 174 9.42 24.11 14.72
N LEU A 175 8.90 25.34 14.61
CA LEU A 175 7.55 25.73 14.17
C LEU A 175 6.52 25.92 15.29
N LEU A 176 6.98 26.40 16.45
CA LEU A 176 6.21 27.39 17.21
C LEU A 176 6.68 28.77 16.76
N ASP A 177 5.90 29.40 15.89
CA ASP A 177 5.55 30.82 16.00
C ASP A 177 4.80 31.25 14.73
N LYS A 178 3.48 31.36 14.86
CA LYS A 178 2.72 32.58 14.57
C LYS A 178 1.22 32.33 14.73
N GLN A 179 0.69 32.98 15.76
CA GLN A 179 -0.69 33.43 15.98
C GLN A 179 -1.83 32.60 15.35
N TYR A 180 -2.59 31.91 16.20
CA TYR A 180 -4.04 31.75 16.03
C TYR A 180 -4.74 33.02 16.53
N PRO A 181 -5.65 33.65 15.76
CA PRO A 181 -6.68 34.51 16.33
C PRO A 181 -7.85 33.67 16.87
N ARG A 182 -8.42 34.19 17.96
CA ARG A 182 -9.43 33.59 18.82
C ARG A 182 -10.80 33.36 18.15
N THR A 183 -11.42 32.26 18.56
CA THR A 183 -12.86 31.99 18.76
C THR A 183 -13.89 33.08 18.40
N HIS A 184 -14.99 32.70 17.75
CA HIS A 184 -16.32 32.54 18.40
C HIS A 184 -17.40 31.97 17.44
N PRO A 185 -18.56 31.48 17.97
CA PRO A 185 -19.30 30.32 17.48
C PRO A 185 -20.75 30.67 17.03
N ASN A 186 -21.57 29.63 16.84
CA ASN A 186 -23.04 29.61 16.63
C ASN A 186 -23.56 29.75 15.19
N GLN A 187 -24.17 28.67 14.68
CA GLN A 187 -25.63 28.48 14.77
C GLN A 187 -26.05 27.17 14.08
N ARG A 188 -26.73 26.30 14.84
CA ARG A 188 -27.97 25.58 14.45
C ARG A 188 -28.33 24.62 15.59
N GLN A 189 -29.16 25.11 16.52
CA GLN A 189 -29.94 24.24 17.40
C GLN A 189 -31.27 23.94 16.71
N MET A 190 -31.60 22.66 16.67
CA MET A 190 -32.87 22.10 16.24
C MET A 190 -33.50 21.49 17.48
N THR A 191 -34.58 22.08 18.00
CA THR A 191 -35.50 21.39 18.92
C THR A 191 -36.93 21.85 18.64
N GLN A 192 -37.78 20.88 18.29
CA GLN A 192 -39.23 20.95 18.31
C GLN A 192 -39.75 20.62 19.70
N ARG A 193 -40.85 21.28 20.13
CA ARG A 193 -42.07 20.76 20.79
C ARG A 193 -42.92 21.96 21.26
N LEU A 194 -44.18 22.10 20.80
CA LEU A 194 -45.44 21.74 21.50
C LEU A 194 -45.47 22.36 22.92
N SER A 195 -46.34 23.30 23.30
CA SER A 195 -47.72 23.62 22.89
C SER A 195 -48.00 25.13 22.99
#